data_AF-A0A939PTY0-F1
#
_entry.id   AF-A0A939PTY0-F1
#
_cell.length_a   1.000
_cell.length_b   1.000
_cell.length_c   1.000
_cell.angle_alpha   90.00
_cell.angle_beta   90.00
_cell.angle_gamma   90.00
#
_symmetry.space_group_name_H-M   'P 1'
#
loop_
_entity.id
_entity.type
_entity.pdbx_description
1 polymer ?
#
loop_
_entity_poly.entity_id
_entity_poly.type
_entity_poly.pdbx_seq_one_letter_code
_entity_poly.pdbx_strand_id
1 'polypeptide(L)'
;MPLGLMVLLGVAALIFFGAAHRVLDRLYLTDFQALLLVALVAAGSFIDLPIPAARAQLTVNVGGALIPLGLAIYVLARAGSVLERWRALIAAAVTGTTLWAVGRLTDFEPGFGDWLDPLWLVGLIGGGVAYLTGRSRRGAFIAATLGVLALDAIHLAQALGAPGPARVAVGGAGAFDAVVVAGVLATGLAEVVGEGVERLQGGPDTGPGRPQALFTEGGPVRDDTPGGAPGGQRRGGDGSGEGEGAQ
;
A
#
# COMPACT_ATOMS: atom_id res chain seq x y z
N MET A 1 -12.79 21.69 7.62
CA MET A 1 -12.17 20.53 8.30
C MET A 1 -10.93 20.14 7.51
N PRO A 2 -9.83 19.71 8.15
CA PRO A 2 -8.68 19.16 7.44
C PRO A 2 -9.12 18.02 6.54
N LEU A 3 -8.74 18.04 5.28
CA LEU A 3 -9.26 17.10 4.30
C LEU A 3 -8.80 15.68 4.61
N GLY A 4 -7.58 15.51 5.09
CA GLY A 4 -7.02 14.22 5.48
C GLY A 4 -7.87 13.54 6.53
N LEU A 5 -8.50 14.28 7.45
CA LEU A 5 -9.43 13.69 8.41
C LEU A 5 -10.73 13.22 7.75
N MET A 6 -11.25 13.93 6.75
CA MET A 6 -12.41 13.48 5.99
C MET A 6 -12.08 12.20 5.19
N VAL A 7 -10.91 12.16 4.54
CA VAL A 7 -10.46 10.99 3.79
C VAL A 7 -10.23 9.81 4.72
N LEU A 8 -9.57 10.02 5.87
CA LEU A 8 -9.38 8.96 6.88
C LEU A 8 -10.71 8.45 7.43
N LEU A 9 -11.71 9.31 7.63
CA LEU A 9 -13.04 8.87 8.02
C LEU A 9 -13.69 8.00 6.94
N GLY A 10 -13.55 8.39 5.67
CA GLY A 10 -13.98 7.58 4.53
C GLY A 10 -13.26 6.22 4.48
N VAL A 11 -11.93 6.21 4.66
CA VAL A 11 -11.13 4.99 4.74
C VAL A 11 -11.54 4.12 5.92
N ALA A 12 -11.75 4.70 7.11
CA ALA A 12 -12.22 3.98 8.28
C ALA A 12 -13.57 3.30 7.99
N ALA A 13 -14.50 4.00 7.33
CA ALA A 13 -15.77 3.42 6.91
C ALA A 13 -15.57 2.27 5.91
N LEU A 14 -14.70 2.44 4.91
CA LEU A 14 -14.38 1.38 3.94
C LEU A 14 -13.77 0.14 4.61
N ILE A 15 -12.92 0.32 5.62
CA ILE A 15 -12.34 -0.77 6.41
C ILE A 15 -13.43 -1.44 7.25
N PHE A 16 -14.26 -0.65 7.92
CA PHE A 16 -15.33 -1.17 8.79
C PHE A 16 -16.36 -2.00 8.02
N PHE A 17 -16.72 -1.59 6.81
CA PHE A 17 -17.60 -2.35 5.91
C PHE A 17 -16.88 -3.47 5.15
N GLY A 18 -15.59 -3.69 5.40
CA GLY A 18 -14.77 -4.69 4.73
C GLY A 18 -14.30 -4.29 3.33
N ALA A 19 -14.87 -3.29 2.66
CA ALA A 19 -14.51 -2.92 1.29
C ALA A 19 -12.99 -2.72 1.02
N ALA A 20 -12.20 -2.38 2.04
CA ALA A 20 -10.74 -2.21 1.94
C ALA A 20 -9.90 -3.49 2.12
N HIS A 21 -10.48 -4.66 2.43
CA HIS A 21 -9.74 -5.88 2.80
C HIS A 21 -8.62 -6.26 1.81
N ARG A 22 -8.85 -6.11 0.51
CA ARG A 22 -7.84 -6.44 -0.51
C ARG A 22 -6.64 -5.50 -0.48
N VAL A 23 -6.86 -4.22 -0.23
CA VAL A 23 -5.78 -3.25 -0.06
C VAL A 23 -5.01 -3.56 1.23
N LEU A 24 -5.72 -3.83 2.33
CA LEU A 24 -5.12 -4.12 3.64
C LEU A 24 -4.27 -5.39 3.63
N ASP A 25 -4.73 -6.46 3.00
CA ASP A 25 -3.97 -7.71 2.83
C ASP A 25 -2.63 -7.47 2.13
N ARG A 26 -2.64 -6.57 1.13
CA ARG A 26 -1.42 -6.19 0.41
C ARG A 26 -0.50 -5.37 1.30
N LEU A 27 -1.03 -4.57 2.23
CA LEU A 27 -0.24 -3.83 3.23
C LEU A 27 0.14 -4.68 4.46
N TYR A 28 -0.22 -5.97 4.48
CA TYR A 28 0.03 -6.88 5.60
C TYR A 28 -0.63 -6.42 6.91
N LEU A 29 -1.81 -5.84 6.82
CA LEU A 29 -2.58 -5.35 7.97
C LEU A 29 -3.88 -6.14 8.10
N THR A 30 -4.26 -6.45 9.34
CA THR A 30 -5.62 -6.88 9.63
C THR A 30 -6.57 -5.67 9.70
N ASP A 31 -7.87 -5.89 9.55
CA ASP A 31 -8.88 -4.82 9.63
C ASP A 31 -8.78 -4.02 10.94
N PHE A 32 -8.56 -4.72 12.06
CA PHE A 32 -8.36 -4.07 13.36
C PHE A 32 -7.08 -3.22 13.39
N GLN A 33 -5.96 -3.75 12.89
CA GLN A 33 -4.71 -3.00 12.83
C GLN A 33 -4.84 -1.76 11.94
N ALA A 34 -5.52 -1.90 10.80
CA ALA A 34 -5.76 -0.81 9.88
C ALA A 34 -6.65 0.28 10.49
N LEU A 35 -7.73 -0.10 11.18
CA LEU A 35 -8.60 0.85 11.87
C LEU A 35 -7.87 1.56 13.01
N LEU A 36 -7.06 0.83 13.78
CA LEU A 36 -6.21 1.40 14.83
C LEU A 36 -5.19 2.37 14.23
N LEU A 37 -4.54 2.02 13.11
CA LEU A 37 -3.62 2.92 12.42
C LEU A 37 -4.31 4.19 11.93
N VAL A 38 -5.50 4.08 11.35
CA VAL A 38 -6.30 5.25 10.94
C VAL A 38 -6.62 6.14 12.14
N ALA A 39 -7.04 5.56 13.28
CA ALA A 39 -7.29 6.31 14.50
C ALA A 39 -6.02 6.98 15.05
N LEU A 40 -4.88 6.28 15.02
CA LEU A 40 -3.59 6.82 15.47
C LEU A 40 -3.10 7.95 14.55
N VAL A 41 -3.24 7.82 13.23
CA VAL A 41 -2.91 8.87 12.26
C VAL A 41 -3.80 10.10 12.50
N ALA A 42 -5.11 9.90 12.69
CA ALA A 42 -6.05 10.99 12.96
C ALA A 42 -5.76 11.70 14.29
N ALA A 43 -5.59 10.95 15.39
CA ALA A 43 -5.28 11.52 16.70
C ALA A 43 -3.88 12.17 16.73
N GLY A 44 -2.88 11.51 16.13
CA GLY A 44 -1.52 12.00 16.01
C GLY A 44 -1.39 13.26 15.16
N SER A 45 -2.37 13.55 14.29
CA SER A 45 -2.37 14.78 13.49
C SER A 45 -2.43 16.06 14.34
N PHE A 46 -2.92 15.95 15.58
CA PHE A 46 -2.98 17.05 16.54
C PHE A 46 -1.74 17.13 17.46
N ILE A 47 -0.75 16.25 17.25
CA ILE A 47 0.44 16.15 18.10
C ILE A 47 1.66 16.58 17.29
N ASP A 48 2.21 17.75 17.63
CA ASP A 48 3.46 18.27 17.07
C ASP A 48 4.59 18.16 18.10
N LEU A 49 5.65 17.44 17.73
CA LEU A 49 6.83 17.27 18.56
C LEU A 49 7.89 18.32 18.19
N PRO A 50 8.30 19.20 19.13
CA PRO A 50 9.39 20.13 18.88
C PRO A 50 10.72 19.37 18.85
N ILE A 51 11.51 19.58 17.80
CA ILE A 51 12.88 19.06 17.69
C ILE A 51 13.83 20.22 17.99
N PRO A 52 14.66 20.12 19.05
CA PRO A 52 15.67 21.14 19.33
C PRO A 52 16.66 21.23 18.17
N ALA A 53 16.67 22.36 17.46
CA ALA A 53 17.65 22.65 16.42
C ALA A 53 18.25 24.04 16.64
N ALA A 54 19.58 24.15 16.57
CA ALA A 54 20.31 25.37 16.91
C ALA A 54 19.97 26.59 16.03
N ARG A 55 19.46 26.35 14.81
CA ARG A 55 19.18 27.40 13.82
C ARG A 55 17.74 27.38 13.29
N ALA A 56 16.89 26.49 13.80
CA ALA A 56 15.52 26.34 13.32
C ALA A 56 14.57 25.97 14.45
N GLN A 57 13.34 26.49 14.39
CA GLN A 57 12.22 25.93 15.15
C GLN A 57 11.60 24.84 14.29
N LEU A 58 12.03 23.60 14.53
CA LEU A 58 11.56 22.42 13.84
C LEU A 58 10.47 21.74 14.67
N THR A 59 9.32 21.51 14.06
CA THR A 59 8.29 20.63 14.61
C THR A 59 8.07 19.45 13.67
N VAL A 60 7.76 18.29 14.24
CA VAL A 60 7.43 17.08 13.50
C VAL A 60 6.08 16.57 13.96
N ASN A 61 5.14 16.47 13.03
CA ASN A 61 3.79 16.00 13.31
C ASN A 61 3.75 14.46 13.41
N VAL A 62 3.11 13.94 14.45
CA VAL A 62 3.05 12.48 14.67
C VAL A 62 2.19 11.79 13.63
N GLY A 63 1.00 12.32 13.34
CA GLY A 63 0.04 11.75 12.39
C GLY A 63 0.41 11.96 10.93
N GLY A 64 1.06 13.08 10.62
CA GLY A 64 1.44 13.45 9.25
C GLY A 64 2.83 13.01 8.83
N ALA A 65 3.75 12.78 9.76
CA ALA A 65 5.11 12.29 9.44
C ALA A 65 5.43 10.94 10.09
N LEU A 66 5.39 10.84 11.41
CA LEU A 66 5.98 9.68 12.11
C LEU A 66 5.22 8.38 11.89
N ILE A 67 3.90 8.39 12.05
CA ILE A 67 3.08 7.19 11.87
C ILE A 67 3.08 6.74 10.39
N PRO A 68 2.87 7.64 9.39
CA PRO A 68 2.98 7.27 7.99
C PRO A 68 4.36 6.74 7.61
N LEU A 69 5.43 7.36 8.11
CA LEU A 69 6.80 6.87 7.90
C LEU A 69 6.99 5.46 8.45
N GLY A 70 6.55 5.23 9.69
CA GLY A 70 6.61 3.90 10.33
C GLY A 70 5.84 2.85 9.53
N LEU A 71 4.63 3.19 9.05
CA LEU A 71 3.83 2.30 8.22
C LEU A 71 4.50 2.01 6.87
N ALA A 72 5.06 3.03 6.20
CA ALA A 72 5.78 2.83 4.95
C ALA A 72 7.02 1.93 5.13
N ILE A 73 7.78 2.13 6.21
CA ILE A 73 8.92 1.26 6.57
C ILE A 73 8.46 -0.17 6.85
N TYR A 74 7.36 -0.35 7.58
CA TYR A 74 6.78 -1.67 7.86
C TYR A 74 6.42 -2.43 6.58
N VAL A 75 5.70 -1.78 5.66
CA VAL A 75 5.31 -2.39 4.37
C VAL A 75 6.54 -2.69 3.52
N LEU A 76 7.51 -1.77 3.48
CA LEU A 76 8.78 -1.94 2.74
C LEU A 76 9.60 -3.13 3.29
N ALA A 77 9.68 -3.28 4.61
CA ALA A 77 10.42 -4.37 5.27
C ALA A 77 9.79 -5.74 5.02
N ARG A 78 8.47 -5.81 4.82
CA ARG A 78 7.75 -7.05 4.48
C ARG A 78 7.68 -7.35 2.98
N ALA A 79 7.99 -6.38 2.11
CA ALA A 79 7.98 -6.59 0.67
C ALA A 79 8.90 -7.76 0.27
N GLY A 80 8.40 -8.61 -0.64
CA GLY A 80 8.89 -9.98 -0.82
C GLY A 80 10.27 -10.09 -1.45
N SER A 81 10.64 -9.16 -2.35
CA SER A 81 11.93 -9.18 -3.03
C SER A 81 12.72 -7.88 -2.83
N VAL A 82 14.05 -8.00 -2.82
CA VAL A 82 14.96 -6.85 -2.77
C VAL A 82 14.74 -5.90 -3.96
N LEU A 83 14.45 -6.46 -5.14
CA LEU A 83 14.15 -5.67 -6.34
C LEU A 83 12.86 -4.86 -6.18
N GLU A 84 11.81 -5.43 -5.58
CA GLU A 84 10.57 -4.70 -5.31
C GLU A 84 10.81 -3.55 -4.33
N ARG A 85 11.64 -3.75 -3.29
CA ARG A 85 11.99 -2.71 -2.32
C ARG A 85 12.72 -1.55 -2.98
N TRP A 86 13.77 -1.83 -3.77
CA TRP A 86 14.51 -0.80 -4.48
C TRP A 86 13.64 -0.04 -5.48
N ARG A 87 12.77 -0.74 -6.20
CA ARG A 87 11.83 -0.10 -7.11
C ARG A 87 10.87 0.84 -6.39
N ALA A 88 10.34 0.44 -5.23
CA ALA A 88 9.48 1.30 -4.41
C ALA A 88 10.22 2.54 -3.89
N LEU A 89 11.48 2.41 -3.49
CA LEU A 89 12.33 3.53 -3.06
C LEU A 89 12.65 4.49 -4.21
N ILE A 90 12.97 3.97 -5.40
CA ILE A 90 13.17 4.79 -6.60
C ILE A 90 11.87 5.52 -6.96
N ALA A 91 10.73 4.82 -6.91
CA ALA A 91 9.41 5.42 -7.14
C ALA A 91 9.09 6.53 -6.11
N ALA A 92 9.44 6.34 -4.84
CA ALA A 92 9.32 7.37 -3.81
C ALA A 92 10.19 8.60 -4.13
N ALA A 93 11.45 8.38 -4.52
CA ALA A 93 12.35 9.47 -4.91
C ALA A 93 11.84 10.24 -6.13
N VAL A 94 11.32 9.52 -7.15
CA VAL A 94 10.68 10.13 -8.33
C VAL A 94 9.45 10.94 -7.92
N THR A 95 8.61 10.40 -7.04
CA THR A 95 7.41 11.08 -6.54
C THR A 95 7.78 12.37 -5.80
N GLY A 96 8.70 12.31 -4.83
CA GLY A 96 9.14 13.50 -4.09
C GLY A 96 9.82 14.55 -4.97
N THR A 97 10.67 14.13 -5.91
CA THR A 97 11.32 15.04 -6.86
C THR A 97 10.30 15.68 -7.81
N THR A 98 9.29 14.94 -8.23
CA THR A 98 8.21 15.47 -9.09
C THR A 98 7.40 16.51 -8.33
N LEU A 99 7.00 16.22 -7.08
CA LEU A 99 6.29 17.19 -6.25
C LEU A 99 7.11 18.45 -6.01
N TRP A 100 8.40 18.31 -5.73
CA TRP A 100 9.32 19.44 -5.57
C TRP A 100 9.45 20.27 -6.85
N ALA A 101 9.60 19.62 -8.00
CA ALA A 101 9.69 20.28 -9.29
C ALA A 101 8.38 21.03 -9.62
N VAL A 102 7.22 20.41 -9.39
CA VAL A 102 5.91 21.05 -9.57
C VAL A 102 5.78 22.28 -8.69
N GLY A 103 6.08 22.17 -7.39
CA GLY A 103 6.01 23.29 -6.46
C GLY A 103 6.99 24.43 -6.80
N ARG A 104 8.11 24.12 -7.46
CA ARG A 104 9.09 25.12 -7.91
C ARG A 104 8.70 25.80 -9.23
N LEU A 105 8.05 25.06 -10.13
CA LEU A 105 7.69 25.54 -11.48
C LEU A 105 6.30 26.18 -11.53
N THR A 106 5.49 25.97 -10.50
CA THR A 106 4.12 26.48 -10.43
C THR A 106 4.06 27.55 -9.37
N ASP A 107 4.00 28.81 -9.80
CA ASP A 107 3.48 29.87 -8.95
C ASP A 107 1.96 29.66 -8.92
N PHE A 108 1.44 29.15 -7.80
CA PHE A 108 -0.01 29.06 -7.59
C PHE A 108 -0.55 30.49 -7.43
N GLU A 109 -0.71 31.18 -8.56
CA GLU A 109 -1.17 32.57 -8.64
C GLU A 109 -2.47 32.76 -7.84
N PRO A 110 -2.68 33.92 -7.19
CA PRO A 110 -3.96 34.24 -6.54
C PRO A 110 -5.12 34.07 -7.54
N GLY A 111 -5.96 33.06 -7.33
CA GLY A 111 -7.09 32.69 -8.20
C GLY A 111 -7.12 31.23 -8.63
N PHE A 112 -5.98 30.53 -8.66
CA PHE A 112 -5.97 29.08 -8.92
C PHE A 112 -6.64 28.30 -7.76
N GLY A 113 -6.43 28.77 -6.53
CA GLY A 113 -7.04 28.22 -5.31
C GLY A 113 -8.56 28.35 -5.21
N ASP A 114 -9.19 29.14 -6.08
CA ASP A 114 -10.66 29.30 -6.09
C ASP A 114 -11.37 28.05 -6.64
N TRP A 115 -10.68 27.25 -7.45
CA TRP A 115 -11.22 26.03 -8.08
C TRP A 115 -10.71 24.75 -7.43
N LEU A 116 -9.43 24.74 -7.04
CA LEU A 116 -8.80 23.59 -6.39
C LEU A 116 -7.70 24.08 -5.45
N ASP A 117 -7.86 23.79 -4.16
CA ASP A 117 -6.86 24.11 -3.15
C ASP A 117 -5.52 23.43 -3.53
N PRO A 118 -4.39 24.17 -3.61
CA PRO A 118 -3.08 23.63 -3.96
C PRO A 118 -2.67 22.38 -3.18
N LEU A 119 -3.15 22.22 -1.94
CA LEU A 119 -2.92 21.02 -1.14
C LEU A 119 -3.50 19.74 -1.77
N TRP A 120 -4.62 19.85 -2.51
CA TRP A 120 -5.17 18.74 -3.29
C TRP A 120 -4.24 18.32 -4.41
N LEU A 121 -3.59 19.28 -5.07
CA LEU A 121 -2.69 18.97 -6.18
C LEU A 121 -1.50 18.15 -5.71
N VAL A 122 -0.95 18.45 -4.53
CA VAL A 122 0.15 17.65 -3.96
C VAL A 122 -0.30 16.21 -3.72
N GLY A 123 -1.48 16.00 -3.14
CA GLY A 123 -2.05 14.67 -2.92
C GLY A 123 -2.36 13.91 -4.21
N LEU A 124 -2.99 14.59 -5.19
CA LEU A 124 -3.38 14.02 -6.48
C LEU A 124 -2.16 13.67 -7.34
N ILE A 125 -1.21 14.59 -7.49
CA ILE A 125 0.02 14.39 -8.26
C ILE A 125 0.86 13.33 -7.56
N GLY A 126 1.03 13.43 -6.24
CA GLY A 126 1.80 12.47 -5.45
C GLY A 126 1.23 11.06 -5.58
N GLY A 127 -0.08 10.90 -5.40
CA GLY A 127 -0.75 9.61 -5.53
C GLY A 127 -0.72 9.05 -6.95
N GLY A 128 -0.94 9.91 -7.96
CA GLY A 128 -0.90 9.53 -9.37
C GLY A 128 0.50 9.08 -9.83
N VAL A 129 1.54 9.87 -9.53
CA VAL A 129 2.93 9.53 -9.86
C VAL A 129 3.36 8.26 -9.13
N ALA A 130 3.03 8.14 -7.85
CA ALA A 130 3.33 6.96 -7.06
C ALA A 130 2.65 5.69 -7.60
N TYR A 131 1.39 5.80 -8.02
CA TYR A 131 0.68 4.71 -8.69
C TYR A 131 1.40 4.29 -9.99
N LEU A 132 1.74 5.24 -10.86
CA LEU A 132 2.38 4.97 -12.15
C LEU A 132 3.77 4.35 -12.00
N THR A 133 4.54 4.77 -10.99
CA THR A 133 5.94 4.38 -10.81
C THR A 133 6.10 3.17 -9.88
N GLY A 134 5.21 3.00 -8.90
CA GLY A 134 5.28 1.97 -7.87
C GLY A 134 5.06 0.53 -8.36
N ARG A 135 4.32 0.36 -9.47
CA ARG A 135 4.04 -0.91 -10.18
C ARG A 135 3.39 -2.05 -9.38
N SER A 136 3.34 -1.98 -8.06
CA SER A 136 2.59 -2.89 -7.20
C SER A 136 1.77 -2.08 -6.20
N ARG A 137 0.71 -2.67 -5.63
CA ARG A 137 -0.14 -2.02 -4.61
C ARG A 137 0.69 -1.54 -3.41
N ARG A 138 1.65 -2.37 -2.98
CA ARG A 138 2.64 -2.06 -1.93
C ARG A 138 3.59 -0.94 -2.36
N GLY A 139 4.16 -1.08 -3.55
CA GLY A 139 5.10 -0.09 -4.09
C GLY A 139 4.46 1.28 -4.25
N ALA A 140 3.20 1.35 -4.70
CA ALA A 140 2.43 2.58 -4.84
C ALA A 140 2.17 3.25 -3.48
N PHE A 141 1.78 2.48 -2.46
CA PHE A 141 1.63 2.99 -1.09
C PHE A 141 2.94 3.60 -0.54
N ILE A 142 4.03 2.85 -0.66
CA ILE A 142 5.36 3.26 -0.19
C ILE A 142 5.80 4.52 -0.96
N ALA A 143 5.66 4.53 -2.29
CA ALA A 143 6.06 5.64 -3.14
C ALA A 143 5.28 6.93 -2.83
N ALA A 144 3.97 6.82 -2.61
CA ALA A 144 3.13 7.96 -2.26
C ALA A 144 3.53 8.53 -0.89
N THR A 145 3.62 7.66 0.12
CA THR A 145 3.92 8.07 1.50
C THR A 145 5.32 8.64 1.61
N LEU A 146 6.34 7.89 1.20
CA LEU A 146 7.73 8.34 1.29
C LEU A 146 8.03 9.48 0.33
N GLY A 147 7.35 9.55 -0.83
CA GLY A 147 7.53 10.64 -1.78
C GLY A 147 7.04 11.97 -1.23
N VAL A 148 5.87 12.00 -0.59
CA VAL A 148 5.38 13.21 0.09
C VAL A 148 6.28 13.59 1.27
N LEU A 149 6.72 12.61 2.08
CA LEU A 149 7.66 12.90 3.18
C LEU A 149 9.05 13.35 2.69
N ALA A 150 9.48 12.88 1.50
CA ALA A 150 10.72 13.34 0.88
C ALA A 150 10.63 14.81 0.45
N LEU A 151 9.45 15.28 0.04
CA LEU A 151 9.23 16.71 -0.23
C LEU A 151 9.49 17.55 1.02
N ASP A 152 8.94 17.16 2.17
CA ASP A 152 9.20 17.84 3.45
C ASP A 152 10.68 17.80 3.82
N ALA A 153 11.36 16.68 3.59
CA ALA A 153 12.80 16.58 3.82
C ALA A 153 13.61 17.53 2.92
N ILE A 154 13.20 17.72 1.66
CA ILE A 154 13.80 18.68 0.74
C ILE A 154 13.58 20.11 1.25
N HIS A 155 12.34 20.46 1.62
CA HIS A 155 12.04 21.79 2.17
C HIS A 155 12.80 22.07 3.47
N LEU A 156 12.91 21.08 4.35
CA LEU A 156 13.73 21.17 5.56
C LEU A 156 15.21 21.42 5.22
N ALA A 157 15.78 20.66 4.28
CA ALA A 157 17.17 20.83 3.88
C ALA A 157 17.43 22.23 3.28
N GLN A 158 16.52 22.74 2.46
CA GLN A 158 16.60 24.09 1.90
C GLN A 158 16.51 25.16 3.01
N ALA A 159 15.58 25.02 3.95
CA ALA A 159 15.41 25.96 5.04
C ALA A 159 16.63 26.01 5.98
N LEU A 160 17.27 24.86 6.25
CA LEU A 160 18.49 24.79 7.04
C LEU A 160 19.72 25.37 6.33
N GLY A 161 19.72 25.39 4.99
CA GLY A 161 20.77 25.99 4.17
C GLY A 161 20.61 27.49 3.93
N ALA A 162 19.43 28.05 4.18
CA ALA A 162 19.15 29.47 3.99
C ALA A 162 19.68 30.33 5.16
N PRO A 163 20.13 31.57 4.90
CA PRO A 163 20.51 32.49 5.97
C PRO A 163 19.27 32.99 6.74
N GLY A 164 19.31 32.86 8.07
CA GLY A 164 18.28 33.37 8.98
C GLY A 164 17.60 32.28 9.81
N PRO A 165 16.75 32.67 10.78
CA PRO A 165 15.98 31.72 11.58
C PRO A 165 14.90 31.06 10.71
N ALA A 166 14.92 29.73 10.64
CA ALA A 166 13.92 28.95 9.91
C ALA A 166 12.82 28.44 10.85
N ARG A 167 11.58 28.42 10.37
CA ARG A 167 10.45 27.69 10.99
C ARG A 167 10.00 26.63 10.00
N VAL A 168 10.07 25.37 10.39
CA VAL A 168 9.72 24.24 9.53
C VAL A 168 8.85 23.27 10.30
N ALA A 169 7.70 22.92 9.74
CA ALA A 169 6.78 21.93 10.29
C ALA A 169 6.75 20.73 9.34
N VAL A 170 7.44 19.65 9.70
CA VAL A 170 7.49 18.39 8.92
C VAL A 170 6.25 17.55 9.24
N GLY A 171 5.54 17.08 8.22
CA GLY A 171 4.26 16.39 8.39
C GLY A 171 3.10 17.29 8.83
N GLY A 172 3.36 18.59 9.05
CA GLY A 172 2.35 19.61 9.38
C GLY A 172 1.98 20.45 8.17
N ALA A 173 1.29 21.59 8.37
CA ALA A 173 1.00 22.59 7.32
C ALA A 173 0.37 22.04 6.02
N GLY A 174 -0.41 20.96 6.13
CA GLY A 174 -1.07 20.30 4.99
C GLY A 174 -0.33 19.09 4.42
N ALA A 175 0.91 18.80 4.86
CA ALA A 175 1.60 17.56 4.53
C ALA A 175 0.84 16.31 5.03
N PHE A 176 0.18 16.40 6.20
CA PHE A 176 -0.76 15.39 6.68
C PHE A 176 -1.84 15.06 5.63
N ASP A 177 -2.52 16.09 5.11
CA ASP A 177 -3.57 15.91 4.10
C ASP A 177 -3.00 15.30 2.82
N ALA A 178 -1.84 15.79 2.37
CA ALA A 178 -1.16 15.28 1.18
C ALA A 178 -0.75 13.80 1.31
N VAL A 179 -0.17 13.39 2.43
CA VAL A 179 0.24 12.00 2.68
C VAL A 179 -0.97 11.07 2.67
N VAL A 180 -2.05 11.45 3.38
CA VAL A 180 -3.27 10.66 3.46
C VAL A 180 -3.91 10.53 2.06
N VAL A 181 -4.10 11.63 1.36
CA VAL A 181 -4.71 11.64 0.02
C VAL A 181 -3.87 10.85 -0.97
N ALA A 182 -2.56 11.11 -1.03
CA ALA A 182 -1.67 10.44 -1.96
C ALA A 182 -1.64 8.93 -1.70
N GLY A 183 -1.55 8.51 -0.43
CA GLY A 183 -1.53 7.10 -0.05
C GLY A 183 -2.80 6.37 -0.44
N VAL A 184 -3.97 6.95 -0.13
CA VAL A 184 -5.29 6.38 -0.47
C VAL A 184 -5.50 6.35 -1.97
N LEU A 185 -5.20 7.44 -2.68
CA LEU A 185 -5.33 7.51 -4.13
C LEU A 185 -4.42 6.49 -4.81
N ALA A 186 -3.14 6.44 -4.44
CA ALA A 186 -2.18 5.53 -5.06
C ALA A 186 -2.57 4.06 -4.86
N THR A 187 -2.98 3.70 -3.64
CA THR A 187 -3.42 2.33 -3.32
C THR A 187 -4.74 1.98 -3.98
N GLY A 188 -5.71 2.89 -3.98
CA GLY A 188 -6.99 2.72 -4.65
C GLY A 188 -6.83 2.52 -6.16
N LEU A 189 -6.02 3.36 -6.83
CA LEU A 189 -5.71 3.21 -8.26
C LEU A 189 -5.00 1.88 -8.54
N ALA A 190 -4.01 1.51 -7.72
CA ALA A 190 -3.29 0.25 -7.89
C ALA A 190 -4.18 -0.99 -7.68
N GLU A 191 -5.18 -0.89 -6.80
CA GLU A 191 -6.18 -1.95 -6.60
C GLU A 191 -7.13 -2.04 -7.79
N VAL A 192 -7.79 -0.93 -8.17
CA VAL A 192 -8.78 -0.91 -9.26
C VAL A 192 -8.16 -1.35 -10.59
N VAL A 193 -6.99 -0.83 -10.93
CA VAL A 193 -6.32 -1.19 -12.18
C VAL A 193 -5.70 -2.58 -12.09
N GLY A 194 -5.10 -2.95 -10.96
CA GLY A 194 -4.53 -4.28 -10.76
C GLY A 194 -5.60 -5.38 -10.89
N GLU A 195 -6.75 -5.19 -10.25
CA GLU A 195 -7.89 -6.09 -10.33
C GLU A 195 -8.48 -6.13 -11.75
N GLY A 196 -8.59 -4.97 -12.42
CA GLY A 196 -9.03 -4.89 -13.82
C GLY A 196 -8.14 -5.69 -14.76
N VAL A 197 -6.81 -5.59 -14.61
CA VAL A 197 -5.84 -6.34 -15.42
C VAL A 197 -5.92 -7.84 -15.12
N GLU A 198 -5.99 -8.25 -13.85
CA GLU A 198 -6.12 -9.65 -13.45
C GLU A 198 -7.40 -10.30 -14.03
N ARG A 199 -8.52 -9.55 -14.10
CA ARG A 199 -9.77 -10.01 -14.70
C ARG A 199 -9.70 -10.12 -16.23
N LEU A 200 -9.02 -9.18 -16.89
CA LEU A 200 -8.84 -9.18 -18.35
C LEU A 200 -7.88 -10.28 -18.83
N GLN A 201 -6.89 -10.65 -18.01
CA GLN A 201 -5.93 -11.72 -18.31
C GLN A 201 -6.47 -13.14 -18.04
N GLY A 202 -7.77 -13.27 -17.76
CA GLY A 202 -8.49 -14.55 -17.88
C GLY A 202 -9.09 -15.12 -16.61
N GLY A 203 -8.86 -14.52 -15.43
CA GLY A 203 -9.31 -15.13 -14.17
C GLY A 203 -8.80 -16.57 -13.98
N PRO A 204 -9.24 -17.32 -12.97
CA PRO A 204 -8.75 -18.68 -12.71
C PRO A 204 -9.11 -19.61 -13.88
N ASP A 205 -8.14 -20.40 -14.33
CA ASP A 205 -8.25 -21.33 -15.47
C ASP A 205 -9.61 -22.07 -15.49
N THR A 206 -10.41 -21.78 -16.51
CA THR A 206 -11.67 -22.48 -16.82
C THR A 206 -11.46 -23.54 -17.91
N GLY A 207 -10.20 -23.86 -18.23
CA GLY A 207 -9.87 -24.87 -19.21
C GLY A 207 -10.34 -26.28 -18.81
N PRO A 208 -10.44 -27.21 -19.78
CA PRO A 208 -10.94 -28.58 -19.56
C PRO A 208 -10.13 -29.41 -18.55
N GLY A 209 -8.97 -28.92 -18.08
CA GLY A 209 -8.16 -29.53 -17.03
C GLY A 209 -8.54 -29.14 -15.59
N ARG A 210 -9.59 -28.32 -15.39
CA ARG A 210 -10.02 -27.92 -14.05
C ARG A 210 -10.60 -29.12 -13.27
N PRO A 211 -10.12 -29.40 -12.04
CA PRO A 211 -10.67 -30.46 -11.20
C PRO A 211 -12.17 -30.27 -10.99
N GLN A 212 -12.97 -31.32 -11.25
CA GLN A 212 -14.43 -31.26 -11.18
C GLN A 212 -14.98 -30.77 -9.82
N ALA A 213 -14.21 -30.99 -8.76
CA ALA A 213 -14.50 -30.53 -7.39
C ALA A 213 -14.67 -29.00 -7.25
N LEU A 214 -14.25 -28.20 -8.23
CA LEU A 214 -14.41 -26.75 -8.25
C LEU A 214 -15.65 -26.27 -9.02
N PHE A 215 -16.39 -27.18 -9.67
CA PHE A 215 -17.66 -26.88 -10.35
C PHE A 215 -18.88 -27.25 -9.50
N THR A 216 -18.68 -27.96 -8.40
CA THR A 216 -19.75 -28.32 -7.46
C THR A 216 -19.79 -27.27 -6.36
N GLU A 217 -20.94 -26.63 -6.14
CA GLU A 217 -21.18 -25.62 -5.09
C GLU A 217 -20.94 -26.12 -3.65
N GLY A 218 -20.55 -27.39 -3.46
CA GLY A 218 -20.31 -28.05 -2.17
C GLY A 218 -18.84 -28.32 -1.80
N GLY A 219 -17.85 -27.91 -2.61
CA GLY A 219 -16.44 -28.27 -2.38
C GLY A 219 -16.14 -29.75 -2.64
N PRO A 220 -14.89 -30.22 -2.43
CA PRO A 220 -14.51 -31.59 -2.72
C PRO A 220 -15.35 -32.57 -1.89
N VAL A 221 -15.98 -33.52 -2.58
CA VAL A 221 -16.69 -34.64 -1.96
C VAL A 221 -15.71 -35.33 -1.02
N ARG A 222 -15.97 -35.27 0.28
CA ARG A 222 -15.30 -36.14 1.24
C ARG A 222 -15.78 -37.56 0.92
N ASP A 223 -14.84 -38.45 0.62
CA ASP A 223 -15.13 -39.89 0.52
C ASP A 223 -15.49 -40.39 1.92
N ASP A 224 -16.75 -40.21 2.28
CA ASP A 224 -17.34 -40.75 3.50
C ASP A 224 -17.69 -42.22 3.26
N THR A 225 -16.68 -43.06 2.99
CA THR A 225 -16.86 -44.50 3.01
C THR A 225 -16.89 -44.95 4.47
N PRO A 226 -18.02 -45.41 5.03
CA PRO A 226 -18.08 -45.88 6.40
C PRO A 226 -17.52 -47.30 6.42
N GLY A 227 -16.23 -47.44 6.71
CA GLY A 227 -15.61 -48.75 6.98
C GLY A 227 -14.36 -49.05 6.17
N GLY A 228 -13.27 -48.33 6.42
CA GLY A 228 -11.93 -48.71 6.00
C GLY A 228 -10.96 -48.58 7.16
N ALA A 229 -10.77 -49.65 7.92
CA ALA A 229 -9.81 -49.70 9.02
C ALA A 229 -8.37 -49.45 8.52
N PRO A 230 -7.49 -48.82 9.32
CA PRO A 230 -6.08 -48.66 8.97
C PRO A 230 -5.36 -49.99 9.23
N GLY A 231 -5.04 -50.72 8.17
CA GLY A 231 -4.44 -52.05 8.30
C GLY A 231 -3.38 -52.35 7.25
N GLY A 232 -2.13 -52.44 7.72
CA GLY A 232 -1.31 -53.61 7.38
C GLY A 232 -0.43 -53.53 6.13
N GLN A 233 0.79 -53.07 6.36
CA GLN A 233 2.02 -53.43 5.66
C GLN A 233 2.18 -54.94 5.40
N ARG A 234 2.63 -55.34 4.19
CA ARG A 234 3.64 -56.40 3.85
C ARG A 234 3.53 -56.77 2.35
N ARG A 235 4.58 -56.60 1.53
CA ARG A 235 5.77 -57.46 1.30
C ARG A 235 5.50 -58.70 0.42
N GLY A 236 5.98 -58.62 -0.83
CA GLY A 236 6.78 -59.66 -1.49
C GLY A 236 6.10 -60.85 -2.18
N GLY A 237 6.63 -61.20 -3.35
CA GLY A 237 6.85 -62.60 -3.73
C GLY A 237 6.05 -63.13 -4.91
N ASP A 238 6.66 -63.05 -6.10
CA ASP A 238 7.01 -64.16 -6.98
C ASP A 238 6.02 -65.30 -7.28
N GLY A 239 5.92 -65.66 -8.57
CA GLY A 239 5.83 -67.07 -8.96
C GLY A 239 4.62 -67.50 -9.83
N SER A 240 4.95 -67.86 -11.07
CA SER A 240 4.43 -68.99 -11.86
C SER A 240 3.07 -68.89 -12.57
N GLY A 241 3.11 -69.25 -13.86
CA GLY A 241 1.98 -69.42 -14.76
C GLY A 241 2.44 -69.67 -16.19
N GLU A 242 3.07 -70.82 -16.43
CA GLU A 242 3.34 -71.42 -17.74
C GLU A 242 2.05 -71.70 -18.53
N GLY A 243 2.14 -71.75 -19.87
CA GLY A 243 1.38 -72.72 -20.66
C GLY A 243 0.72 -72.25 -21.97
N GLU A 244 1.28 -72.73 -23.10
CA GLU A 244 0.65 -73.05 -24.41
C GLU A 244 0.18 -71.89 -25.32
N GLY A 245 0.43 -71.85 -26.64
CA GLY A 245 1.08 -72.79 -27.58
C GLY A 245 0.63 -72.55 -29.04
N ALA A 246 1.57 -72.69 -29.99
CA ALA A 246 1.45 -73.04 -31.43
C ALA A 246 0.73 -72.03 -32.39
N GLN A 247 1.16 -71.75 -33.64
CA GLN A 247 2.13 -72.33 -34.58
C GLN A 247 2.84 -71.22 -35.36
#